data_AF-A0A822GD55-F1
#
_entry.id   AF-A0A822GD55-F1
#
_cell.length_a   1.000
_cell.length_b   1.000
_cell.length_c   1.000
_cell.angle_alpha   90.00
_cell.angle_beta   90.00
_cell.angle_gamma   90.00
#
_symmetry.space_group_name_H-M   'P 1'
#
loop_
_entity.id
_entity.type
_entity.pdbx_description
1 polymer ?
#
loop_
_entity_poly.entity_id
_entity_poly.type
_entity_poly.pdbx_seq_one_letter_code
_entity_poly.pdbx_strand_id
1 'polypeptide(L)'
;MLSEAIVWIAEHNYGIKNMLHLLDDFFVVDSPDDGGERTSAMISFIFNRLKIPLSVNKTVGPVQEMEYLGIILDSNRMEARLPQEKVLRIMEMISSLLNAVEGP
;
A
#
# COMPACT_ATOMS: atom_id res chain seq x y z
N MET A 1 -3.65 -6.74 -18.19
CA MET A 1 -4.80 -6.97 -17.26
C MET A 1 -5.46 -5.64 -16.92
N LEU A 2 -6.64 -5.62 -16.27
CA LEU A 2 -7.36 -4.38 -15.96
C LEU A 2 -6.52 -3.40 -15.13
N SER A 3 -5.81 -3.89 -14.13
CA SER A 3 -4.94 -3.11 -13.25
C SER A 3 -3.82 -2.38 -14.01
N GLU A 4 -3.12 -3.09 -14.90
CA GLU A 4 -2.09 -2.51 -15.77
C GLU A 4 -2.66 -1.39 -16.65
N ALA A 5 -3.87 -1.57 -17.18
CA ALA A 5 -4.52 -0.54 -17.99
C ALA A 5 -4.87 0.70 -17.16
N ILE A 6 -5.27 0.55 -15.89
CA ILE A 6 -5.53 1.69 -14.99
C ILE A 6 -4.23 2.45 -14.71
N VAL A 7 -3.14 1.76 -14.40
CA VAL A 7 -1.82 2.38 -14.19
C VAL A 7 -1.40 3.14 -15.44
N TRP A 8 -1.53 2.51 -16.62
CA TRP A 8 -1.22 3.14 -17.90
C TRP A 8 -2.06 4.41 -18.14
N ILE A 9 -3.37 4.35 -17.89
CA ILE A 9 -4.28 5.51 -18.01
C ILE A 9 -3.89 6.62 -17.04
N ALA A 10 -3.60 6.29 -15.78
CA ALA A 10 -3.24 7.24 -14.74
C ALA A 10 -1.96 8.01 -15.10
N GLU A 11 -0.97 7.30 -15.63
CA GLU A 11 0.30 7.89 -16.09
C GLU A 11 0.10 8.76 -17.34
N HIS A 12 -0.49 8.20 -18.40
CA HIS A 12 -0.49 8.82 -19.72
C HIS A 12 -1.55 9.90 -19.91
N ASN A 13 -2.68 9.81 -19.19
CA ASN A 13 -3.80 10.74 -19.36
C ASN A 13 -3.94 11.74 -18.20
N TYR A 14 -3.36 11.43 -17.04
CA TYR A 14 -3.56 12.23 -15.81
C TYR A 14 -2.25 12.63 -15.11
N GLY A 15 -1.09 12.15 -15.58
CA GLY A 15 0.23 12.55 -15.08
C GLY A 15 0.61 11.95 -13.73
N ILE A 16 -0.02 10.85 -13.31
CA ILE A 16 0.31 10.14 -12.07
C ILE A 16 1.47 9.18 -12.36
N LYS A 17 2.68 9.58 -12.00
CA LYS A 17 3.90 8.89 -12.42
C LYS A 17 4.25 7.66 -11.58
N ASN A 18 4.08 7.73 -10.26
CA ASN A 18 4.52 6.65 -9.38
C ASN A 18 3.32 5.88 -8.84
N MET A 19 2.61 5.20 -9.75
CA MET A 19 1.52 4.29 -9.41
C MET A 19 1.98 2.85 -9.61
N LEU A 20 1.90 2.07 -8.54
CA LEU A 20 2.22 0.64 -8.51
C LEU A 20 0.94 -0.14 -8.24
N HIS A 21 0.92 -1.40 -8.67
CA HIS A 21 -0.18 -2.30 -8.34
C HIS A 21 0.33 -3.72 -8.09
N LEU A 22 -0.35 -4.43 -7.19
CA LEU A 22 -0.24 -5.87 -7.05
C LEU A 22 -1.66 -6.45 -7.00
N LEU A 23 -2.01 -7.26 -8.02
CA LEU A 23 -3.39 -7.73 -8.22
C LEU A 23 -4.36 -6.53 -8.26
N ASP A 24 -5.24 -6.42 -7.26
CA ASP A 24 -6.25 -5.36 -7.16
C ASP A 24 -5.82 -4.21 -6.21
N ASP A 25 -4.67 -4.33 -5.54
CA ASP A 25 -4.19 -3.33 -4.59
C ASP A 25 -3.29 -2.32 -5.29
N PHE A 26 -3.72 -1.05 -5.31
CA PHE A 26 -2.98 0.06 -5.90
C PHE A 26 -2.27 0.88 -4.84
N PHE A 27 -1.06 1.33 -5.16
CA PHE A 27 -0.24 2.17 -4.31
C PHE A 27 0.29 3.35 -5.13
N VAL A 28 0.19 4.56 -4.57
CA VAL A 28 0.62 5.79 -5.24
C VAL A 28 1.58 6.54 -4.34
N VAL A 29 2.67 7.01 -4.92
CA VAL A 29 3.70 7.80 -4.23
C VAL A 29 3.84 9.17 -4.89
N ASP A 30 3.66 10.22 -4.11
CA ASP A 30 3.86 11.58 -4.57
C ASP A 30 5.22 12.13 -4.12
N SER A 31 5.78 13.04 -4.91
CA SER A 31 6.82 13.95 -4.42
C SER A 31 6.25 14.83 -3.31
N PRO A 32 7.06 15.27 -2.32
CA PRO A 32 6.63 16.26 -1.34
C PRO A 32 6.01 17.53 -1.96
N ASP A 33 6.43 17.89 -3.18
CA ASP A 33 5.97 19.07 -3.92
C ASP A 33 4.65 18.86 -4.68
N ASP A 34 4.23 17.62 -4.92
CA ASP A 34 3.12 17.29 -5.83
C ASP A 34 1.74 17.32 -5.15
N GLY A 35 1.71 17.55 -3.83
CA GLY A 35 0.49 17.72 -3.03
C GLY A 35 -0.43 16.50 -3.07
N GLY A 36 -0.19 15.53 -2.16
CA GLY A 36 -0.88 14.23 -2.19
C GLY A 36 -2.41 14.24 -2.16
N GLU A 37 -3.03 15.34 -1.71
CA GLU A 37 -4.49 15.53 -1.82
C GLU A 37 -4.96 15.61 -3.28
N ARG A 38 -4.20 16.30 -4.14
CA ARG A 38 -4.50 16.43 -5.57
C ARG A 38 -4.46 15.06 -6.24
N THR A 39 -3.41 14.29 -5.97
CA THR A 39 -3.24 12.94 -6.52
C THR A 39 -4.33 12.01 -6.02
N SER A 40 -4.66 12.03 -4.73
CA SER A 40 -5.76 11.23 -4.15
C SER A 40 -7.11 11.54 -4.81
N ALA A 41 -7.42 12.82 -5.02
CA ALA A 41 -8.62 13.25 -5.73
C ALA A 41 -8.63 12.78 -7.20
N MET A 42 -7.47 12.83 -7.87
CA MET A 42 -7.33 12.39 -9.26
C MET A 42 -7.53 10.87 -9.39
N ILE A 43 -6.95 10.07 -8.50
CA ILE A 43 -7.17 8.61 -8.46
C ILE A 43 -8.65 8.30 -8.27
N SER A 44 -9.30 8.96 -7.31
CA SER A 44 -10.74 8.80 -7.06
C SER A 44 -11.57 9.13 -8.30
N PHE A 45 -11.20 10.19 -9.02
CA PHE A 45 -11.82 10.57 -10.27
C PHE A 45 -11.64 9.51 -11.37
N ILE A 46 -10.42 8.99 -11.56
CA ILE A 46 -10.11 7.97 -12.57
C ILE A 46 -10.95 6.71 -12.34
N PHE A 47 -10.95 6.19 -11.11
CA PHE A 47 -11.70 4.97 -10.76
C PHE A 47 -13.21 5.15 -10.96
N ASN A 48 -13.77 6.28 -10.51
CA ASN A 48 -15.19 6.60 -10.74
C ASN A 48 -15.52 6.72 -12.23
N ARG A 49 -14.64 7.33 -13.02
CA ARG A 49 -14.82 7.48 -14.48
C ARG A 49 -14.80 6.13 -15.19
N LEU A 50 -13.94 5.21 -14.74
CA LEU A 50 -13.84 3.84 -15.24
C LEU A 50 -14.92 2.91 -14.67
N LYS A 51 -15.80 3.40 -13.79
CA LYS A 51 -16.83 2.61 -13.09
C LYS A 51 -16.26 1.45 -12.27
N ILE A 52 -15.06 1.67 -11.72
CA ILE A 52 -14.38 0.70 -10.84
C ILE A 52 -14.64 1.12 -9.39
N PRO A 53 -15.23 0.25 -8.57
CA PRO A 53 -15.54 0.59 -7.18
C PRO A 53 -14.24 0.69 -6.36
N LEU A 54 -14.03 1.83 -5.72
CA LEU A 54 -13.02 1.97 -4.67
C LEU A 54 -13.58 1.47 -3.34
N SER A 55 -12.78 0.72 -2.60
CA SER A 55 -13.14 0.33 -1.25
C SER A 55 -12.91 1.52 -0.31
N VAL A 56 -13.99 2.24 0.03
CA VAL A 56 -13.93 3.43 0.89
C VAL A 56 -13.25 3.13 2.23
N ASN A 57 -13.47 1.92 2.78
CA ASN A 57 -12.90 1.51 4.06
C ASN A 57 -11.44 1.06 3.97
N LYS A 58 -10.90 0.84 2.76
CA LYS A 58 -9.51 0.42 2.54
C LYS A 58 -8.68 1.47 1.81
N THR A 59 -9.31 2.53 1.30
CA THR A 59 -8.59 3.61 0.62
C THR A 59 -8.01 4.51 1.69
N VAL A 60 -6.68 4.55 1.75
CA VAL A 60 -5.92 5.33 2.72
C VAL A 60 -5.13 6.38 1.96
N GLY A 61 -5.07 7.61 2.48
CA GLY A 61 -4.22 8.66 1.95
C GLY A 61 -4.90 10.02 1.81
N PRO A 62 -4.11 11.09 1.56
CA PRO A 62 -2.66 11.10 1.58
C PRO A 62 -2.11 10.95 3.02
N VAL A 63 -1.14 10.06 3.21
CA VAL A 63 -0.50 9.79 4.51
C VAL A 63 0.98 9.52 4.30
N GLN A 64 1.77 9.67 5.36
CA GLN A 64 3.22 9.39 5.34
C GLN A 64 3.57 8.00 5.89
N GLU A 65 2.62 7.32 6.53
CA GLU A 65 2.77 5.96 7.02
C GLU A 65 1.51 5.15 6.68
N MET A 66 1.68 3.98 6.05
CA MET A 66 0.58 3.06 5.77
C MET A 66 1.05 1.61 5.67
N GLU A 67 0.17 0.65 5.97
CA GLU A 67 0.41 -0.76 5.68
C GLU A 67 -0.03 -1.09 4.25
N TYR A 68 0.89 -1.59 3.43
CA TYR A 68 0.65 -2.08 2.07
C TYR A 68 1.18 -3.49 1.95
N LEU A 69 0.33 -4.44 1.53
CA LEU A 69 0.67 -5.87 1.40
C LEU A 69 1.31 -6.48 2.65
N GLY A 70 0.93 -5.95 3.80
CA GLY A 70 1.40 -6.43 5.08
C GLY A 70 2.71 -5.85 5.59
N ILE A 71 3.28 -4.87 4.90
CA ILE A 71 4.49 -4.14 5.26
C ILE A 71 4.10 -2.68 5.49
N ILE A 72 4.60 -2.07 6.56
CA ILE A 72 4.45 -0.63 6.78
C ILE A 72 5.49 0.10 5.95
N LEU A 73 5.02 1.04 5.14
CA LEU A 73 5.82 1.98 4.38
C LEU A 73 5.75 3.33 5.09
N ASP A 74 6.91 3.87 5.51
CA ASP A 74 7.03 5.15 6.21
C ASP A 74 7.97 6.08 5.44
N SER A 75 7.40 7.14 4.85
CA SER A 75 8.14 8.15 4.10
C SER A 75 8.79 9.21 4.99
N ASN A 76 8.38 9.38 6.26
CA ASN A 76 9.08 10.27 7.19
C ASN A 76 10.45 9.68 7.55
N ARG A 77 10.50 8.37 7.78
CA ARG A 77 11.71 7.64 8.15
C ARG A 77 12.44 7.01 6.96
N MET A 78 11.81 7.02 5.79
CA MET A 78 12.30 6.38 4.57
C MET A 78 12.64 4.90 4.78
N GLU A 79 11.73 4.17 5.43
CA GLU A 79 11.91 2.75 5.76
C GLU A 79 10.68 1.91 5.41
N ALA A 80 10.92 0.62 5.18
CA ALA A 80 9.89 -0.40 5.10
C ALA A 80 10.08 -1.38 6.27
N ARG A 81 9.03 -1.64 7.03
CA ARG A 81 9.10 -2.47 8.24
C ARG A 81 7.89 -3.38 8.39
N LEU A 82 8.06 -4.50 9.10
CA LEU A 82 6.93 -5.31 9.50
C LEU A 82 6.09 -4.59 10.58
N PRO A 83 4.75 -4.69 10.55
CA PRO A 83 3.91 -4.36 11.68
C PRO A 83 4.35 -5.07 12.95
N GLN A 84 4.27 -4.37 14.09
CA GLN A 84 4.72 -4.90 15.38
C GLN A 84 3.99 -6.19 15.77
N GLU A 85 2.69 -6.29 15.47
CA GLU A 85 1.89 -7.49 15.70
C GLU A 85 2.45 -8.70 14.96
N LYS A 86 2.89 -8.53 13.69
CA LYS A 86 3.49 -9.63 12.92
C LYS A 86 4.86 -10.02 13.45
N VAL A 87 5.65 -9.06 13.92
CA VAL A 87 6.93 -9.34 14.57
C VAL A 87 6.69 -10.18 15.84
N LEU A 88 5.76 -9.76 16.71
CA LEU A 88 5.42 -10.50 17.92
C LEU A 88 4.94 -11.91 17.61
N ARG A 89 4.03 -12.07 16.64
CA ARG A 89 3.53 -13.37 16.20
C ARG A 89 4.64 -14.30 15.69
N ILE A 90 5.59 -13.78 14.91
CA ILE A 90 6.75 -14.57 14.44
C ILE A 90 7.62 -14.99 15.63
N MET A 91 7.87 -14.10 16.57
CA MET A 91 8.65 -14.41 17.79
C MET A 91 7.97 -15.47 18.65
N GLU A 92 6.65 -15.42 18.79
CA GLU A 92 5.85 -16.45 19.48
C GLU A 92 5.94 -17.80 18.78
N MET A 93 5.83 -17.82 17.45
CA MET A 93 5.97 -19.05 16.65
C MET A 93 7.36 -19.68 16.80
N ILE A 94 8.42 -18.86 16.76
CA ILE A 94 9.79 -19.33 16.96
C ILE A 94 9.98 -19.89 18.38
N SER A 95 9.47 -19.18 19.39
CA SER A 95 9.58 -19.62 20.79
C SER A 95 8.85 -20.95 21.02
N SER A 96 7.65 -21.09 20.44
CA SER A 96 6.89 -22.34 20.49
C SER A 96 7.64 -23.50 19.84
N LEU A 97 8.28 -23.26 18.68
CA LEU A 97 9.08 -24.27 17.99
C LEU A 97 10.30 -24.70 18.81
N LEU A 98 11.03 -23.76 19.40
CA LEU A 98 12.20 -24.08 20.24
C LEU A 98 11.79 -24.93 21.46
N ASN A 99 10.73 -24.54 22.16
CA ASN A 99 10.20 -25.29 23.31
C ASN A 99 9.68 -26.68 22.90
N ALA A 100 9.20 -26.85 21.68
CA ALA A 100 8.76 -28.16 21.17
C ALA A 100 9.93 -29.09 20.79
N VAL A 101 11.10 -28.53 20.45
CA VAL A 101 12.32 -29.28 20.14
C VAL A 101 13.07 -29.67 21.41
N GLU A 102 13.02 -28.84 22.45
CA GLU A 102 13.58 -29.12 23.78
C GLU A 102 12.59 -29.90 24.67
N GLY A 103 12.03 -31.02 24.18
CA GLY A 103 11.14 -31.88 25.00
C GLY A 103 11.68 -32.15 26.42
N PRO A 104 10.81 -32.48 27.39
CA PRO A 104 11.08 -32.42 28.83
C PRO A 104 12.37 -33.11 29.29
#